data_AF-A0A8S4RI23-F1
#
_entry.id   AF-A0A8S4RI23-F1
#
_cell.length_a   1.000
_cell.length_b   1.000
_cell.length_c   1.000
_cell.angle_alpha   90.00
_cell.angle_beta   90.00
_cell.angle_gamma   90.00
#
_symmetry.space_group_name_H-M   'P 1'
#
loop_
_entity.id
_entity.type
_entity.pdbx_description
1 polymer ?
#
loop_
_entity_poly.entity_id
_entity_poly.type
_entity_poly.pdbx_seq_one_letter_code
_entity_poly.pdbx_strand_id
1 'polypeptide(L)'
;MEGREREYEVASSLLGVGVDYAQISNAAYTRVLFLLSRVMLLLIDKKIQEVLPLLNQAGHLVETWAGSPHQKEYLKVFYFVLQVCHYLMTGQVKSVKPCLKQLQQIIQTIMAPGWPDDDAVCGAPAAGAAAGAGESFVWLSRQQLYVLVYLVTVMHAAQAGYMDKAHKYTEKALAQIDKLTSSEEVSEAAGSSAGASGARGSAALAWRLRMALLEHAALCRLVAGGKAHALQEIARAATLLSSAPNAQTAATHTPQLHCLLGLYAMSMNCMEAAEAQFLTAINMSQERDLWMFAKLNLAIVYLRGRRDNDLAQLMEQVRPEALPAYAHGLRAASYYVLGLQAFFQARYNEAKRYLRETLKMANAEDLNRLTSCSLVLLGHIFLSINNSRESMNMVTPAMQLASKIPDVHVQLWASAILKDLYRLAEDTERENEAYQTHCNFSQALLKDHFAASQMPQHALVHWTTGPPPVLPEVPAPGTHTS
;
A
#
# COMPACT_ATOMS: atom_id res chain seq x y z
N MET A 1 14.45 -11.13 -16.25
CA MET A 1 14.90 -11.04 -14.84
C MET A 1 16.40 -10.88 -14.78
N GLU A 2 17.19 -11.81 -15.31
CA GLU A 2 18.66 -11.82 -15.25
C GLU A 2 19.35 -10.53 -15.73
N GLY A 3 18.87 -9.89 -16.81
CA GLY A 3 19.47 -8.64 -17.30
C GLY A 3 19.31 -7.46 -16.33
N ARG A 4 18.17 -7.35 -15.65
CA ARG A 4 17.84 -6.24 -14.73
C ARG A 4 18.47 -6.46 -13.35
N GLU A 5 18.54 -7.70 -12.89
CA GLU A 5 19.29 -8.08 -11.68
C GLU A 5 20.78 -7.77 -11.85
N ARG A 6 21.36 -8.08 -13.01
CA ARG A 6 22.76 -7.76 -13.33
C ARG A 6 23.01 -6.24 -13.37
N GLU A 7 22.07 -5.45 -13.87
CA GLU A 7 22.13 -3.98 -13.83
C GLU A 7 22.10 -3.45 -12.39
N TYR A 8 21.24 -3.99 -11.53
CA TYR A 8 21.17 -3.61 -10.11
C TYR A 8 22.44 -3.98 -9.33
N GLU A 9 23.04 -5.13 -9.62
CA GLU A 9 24.31 -5.53 -9.00
C GLU A 9 25.46 -4.60 -9.39
N VAL A 10 25.59 -4.29 -10.68
CA VAL A 10 26.60 -3.34 -11.16
C VAL A 10 26.38 -1.95 -10.56
N ALA A 11 25.15 -1.45 -10.54
CA ALA A 11 24.82 -0.16 -9.95
C ALA A 11 25.07 -0.14 -8.43
N SER A 12 24.74 -1.21 -7.70
CA SER A 12 25.04 -1.34 -6.26
C SER A 12 26.54 -1.33 -6.00
N SER A 13 27.32 -2.03 -6.83
CA SER A 13 28.78 -2.03 -6.77
C SER A 13 29.36 -0.64 -7.03
N LEU A 14 28.87 0.07 -8.05
CA LEU A 14 29.32 1.43 -8.37
C LEU A 14 28.99 2.42 -7.24
N LEU A 15 27.81 2.31 -6.63
CA LEU A 15 27.46 3.11 -5.45
C LEU A 15 28.37 2.79 -4.26
N GLY A 16 28.77 1.53 -4.08
CA GLY A 16 29.77 1.12 -3.09
C GLY A 16 31.12 1.81 -3.32
N VAL A 17 31.64 1.78 -4.55
CA VAL A 17 32.87 2.50 -4.93
C VAL A 17 32.71 4.01 -4.68
N GLY A 18 31.54 4.57 -4.95
CA GLY A 18 31.22 5.97 -4.65
C GLY A 18 31.29 6.31 -3.15
N VAL A 19 30.83 5.42 -2.26
CA VAL A 19 30.96 5.58 -0.80
C VAL A 19 32.44 5.64 -0.40
N ASP A 20 33.26 4.74 -0.92
CA ASP A 20 34.68 4.67 -0.59
C ASP A 20 35.44 5.89 -1.13
N TYR A 21 35.17 6.29 -2.37
CA TYR A 21 35.77 7.47 -2.98
C TYR A 21 35.40 8.75 -2.23
N ALA A 22 34.12 8.94 -1.88
CA ALA A 22 33.67 10.10 -1.11
C ALA A 22 34.30 10.16 0.29
N GLN A 23 34.58 9.00 0.90
CA GLN A 23 35.34 8.93 2.15
C GLN A 23 36.79 9.39 1.96
N ILE A 24 37.47 8.96 0.89
CA ILE A 24 38.85 9.36 0.58
C ILE A 24 38.94 10.86 0.26
N SER A 25 37.97 11.39 -0.48
CA SER A 25 37.89 12.81 -0.85
C SER A 25 37.34 13.73 0.26
N ASN A 26 37.07 13.19 1.45
CA ASN A 26 36.49 13.91 2.58
C ASN A 26 35.14 14.61 2.26
N ALA A 27 34.36 14.06 1.32
CA ALA A 27 33.04 14.54 0.93
C ALA A 27 31.96 13.82 1.76
N ALA A 28 31.80 14.24 3.01
CA ALA A 28 30.97 13.52 3.99
C ALA A 28 29.49 13.45 3.60
N TYR A 29 28.93 14.53 3.03
CA TYR A 29 27.53 14.59 2.63
C TYR A 29 27.23 13.59 1.50
N THR A 30 28.05 13.64 0.46
CA THR A 30 27.98 12.77 -0.72
C THR A 30 28.17 11.30 -0.36
N ARG A 31 29.04 10.99 0.60
CA ARG A 31 29.22 9.64 1.12
C ARG A 31 27.92 9.06 1.67
N VAL A 32 27.18 9.83 2.48
CA VAL A 32 25.89 9.39 3.02
C VAL A 32 24.85 9.23 1.92
N LEU A 33 24.83 10.13 0.94
CA LEU A 33 23.93 10.05 -0.21
C LEU A 33 24.17 8.80 -1.06
N PHE A 34 25.43 8.43 -1.33
CA PHE A 34 25.77 7.19 -2.04
C PHE A 34 25.31 5.95 -1.25
N LEU A 35 25.54 5.94 0.07
CA LEU A 35 25.13 4.84 0.93
C LEU A 35 23.60 4.68 0.95
N LEU A 36 22.85 5.77 1.13
CA LEU A 36 21.38 5.76 1.12
C LEU A 36 20.83 5.36 -0.26
N SER A 37 21.44 5.84 -1.35
CA SER A 37 21.06 5.43 -2.71
C SER A 37 21.31 3.94 -2.96
N ARG A 38 22.39 3.38 -2.40
CA ARG A 38 22.67 1.93 -2.45
C ARG A 38 21.61 1.14 -1.69
N VAL A 39 21.22 1.61 -0.51
CA VAL A 39 20.11 1.01 0.26
C VAL A 39 18.80 1.05 -0.55
N MET A 40 18.48 2.18 -1.16
CA MET A 40 17.29 2.32 -2.01
C MET A 40 17.28 1.30 -3.15
N LEU A 41 18.43 1.11 -3.82
CA LEU A 41 18.55 0.15 -4.91
C LEU A 41 18.35 -1.30 -4.43
N LEU A 42 18.95 -1.67 -3.31
CA LEU A 42 18.79 -3.01 -2.72
C LEU A 42 17.36 -3.27 -2.23
N LEU A 43 16.65 -2.22 -1.78
CA LEU A 43 15.22 -2.31 -1.46
C LEU A 43 14.38 -2.58 -2.71
N ILE A 44 14.66 -1.89 -3.83
CA ILE A 44 14.01 -2.12 -5.12
C ILE A 44 14.25 -3.57 -5.58
N ASP A 45 15.49 -4.04 -5.46
CA ASP A 45 15.91 -5.42 -5.81
C ASP A 45 15.48 -6.48 -4.78
N LYS A 46 14.74 -6.09 -3.73
CA LYS A 46 14.24 -6.97 -2.66
C LYS A 46 15.35 -7.75 -1.92
N LYS A 47 16.59 -7.28 -1.92
CA LYS A 47 17.73 -7.86 -1.17
C LYS A 47 17.70 -7.43 0.31
N ILE A 48 16.60 -7.78 1.00
CA ILE A 48 16.28 -7.30 2.36
C ILE A 48 17.36 -7.63 3.40
N GLN A 49 18.08 -8.76 3.24
CA GLN A 49 19.14 -9.16 4.17
C GLN A 49 20.36 -8.23 4.12
N GLU A 50 20.68 -7.66 2.95
CA GLU A 50 21.79 -6.73 2.76
C GLU A 50 21.43 -5.30 3.16
N VAL A 51 20.14 -4.97 3.16
CA VAL A 51 19.64 -3.62 3.47
C VAL A 51 19.87 -3.23 4.93
N LEU A 52 19.60 -4.14 5.88
CA LEU A 52 19.60 -3.79 7.31
C LEU A 52 20.98 -3.34 7.85
N PRO A 53 22.10 -4.03 7.54
CA PRO A 53 23.43 -3.56 7.95
C PRO A 53 23.78 -2.17 7.39
N LEU A 54 23.44 -1.91 6.12
CA LEU A 54 23.70 -0.63 5.46
C LEU A 54 22.80 0.49 6.00
N LEU A 55 21.54 0.19 6.33
CA LEU A 55 20.65 1.14 7.02
C LEU A 55 21.22 1.52 8.38
N ASN A 56 21.69 0.56 9.19
CA ASN A 56 22.28 0.85 10.50
C ASN A 56 23.53 1.73 10.37
N GLN A 57 24.39 1.43 9.39
CA GLN A 57 25.55 2.26 9.08
C GLN A 57 25.15 3.69 8.68
N ALA A 58 24.15 3.82 7.80
CA ALA A 58 23.65 5.13 7.38
C ALA A 58 23.04 5.91 8.55
N GLY A 59 22.27 5.23 9.40
CA GLY A 59 21.66 5.82 10.60
C GLY A 59 22.71 6.43 11.53
N HIS A 60 23.79 5.71 11.82
CA HIS A 60 24.89 6.24 12.63
C HIS A 60 25.52 7.49 11.98
N LEU A 61 25.79 7.47 10.67
CA LEU A 61 26.39 8.61 9.97
C LEU A 61 25.48 9.85 9.98
N VAL A 62 24.16 9.65 9.86
CA VAL A 62 23.16 10.73 9.93
C VAL A 62 23.05 11.29 11.35
N GLU A 63 23.10 10.44 12.37
CA GLU A 63 23.02 10.86 13.76
C GLU A 63 24.24 11.70 14.16
N THR A 64 25.45 11.22 13.84
CA THR A 64 26.72 11.89 14.11
C THR A 64 27.06 12.99 13.09
N TRP A 65 26.11 13.40 12.24
CA TRP A 65 26.33 14.44 11.25
C TRP A 65 26.74 15.76 11.89
N ALA A 66 27.92 16.26 11.50
CA ALA A 66 28.55 17.48 12.00
C ALA A 66 28.55 18.65 10.98
N GLY A 67 28.01 18.44 9.77
CA GLY A 67 27.88 19.48 8.75
C GLY A 67 26.66 20.39 8.98
N SER A 68 26.14 20.98 7.90
CA SER A 68 25.00 21.90 7.96
C SER A 68 23.78 21.26 8.65
N PRO A 69 23.08 21.97 9.56
CA PRO A 69 21.86 21.48 10.18
C PRO A 69 20.74 21.29 9.13
N HIS A 70 20.73 22.09 8.06
CA HIS A 70 19.74 21.92 6.98
C HIS A 70 20.00 20.64 6.20
N GLN A 71 21.25 20.36 5.83
CA GLN A 71 21.63 19.08 5.18
C GLN A 71 21.26 17.88 6.06
N LYS A 72 21.46 18.01 7.39
CA LYS A 72 21.08 16.96 8.34
C LYS A 72 19.62 16.55 8.21
N GLU A 73 18.71 17.51 8.08
CA GLU A 73 17.28 17.21 7.96
C GLU A 73 16.95 16.51 6.63
N TYR A 74 17.58 16.86 5.51
CA TYR A 74 17.40 16.15 4.23
C TYR A 74 17.92 14.71 4.30
N LEU A 75 19.10 14.51 4.91
CA LEU A 75 19.65 13.16 5.12
C LEU A 75 18.72 12.32 5.99
N LYS A 76 18.17 12.90 7.06
CA LYS A 76 17.18 12.23 7.91
C LYS A 76 15.92 11.86 7.12
N VAL A 77 15.38 12.75 6.28
CA VAL A 77 14.22 12.42 5.45
C VAL A 77 14.52 11.23 4.54
N PHE A 78 15.64 11.24 3.83
CA PHE A 78 16.01 10.13 2.94
C PHE A 78 16.17 8.82 3.74
N TYR A 79 16.92 8.86 4.83
CA TYR A 79 17.07 7.71 5.74
C TYR A 79 15.74 7.16 6.25
N PHE A 80 14.88 8.00 6.82
CA PHE A 80 13.61 7.55 7.40
C PHE A 80 12.61 7.08 6.34
N VAL A 81 12.60 7.66 5.14
CA VAL A 81 11.79 7.13 4.03
C VAL A 81 12.22 5.70 3.71
N LEU A 82 13.52 5.44 3.56
CA LEU A 82 14.01 4.08 3.28
C LEU A 82 13.71 3.10 4.42
N GLN A 83 13.84 3.55 5.67
CA GLN A 83 13.51 2.74 6.84
C GLN A 83 12.01 2.41 6.91
N VAL A 84 11.14 3.37 6.61
CA VAL A 84 9.69 3.16 6.53
C VAL A 84 9.35 2.19 5.39
N CYS A 85 9.92 2.38 4.20
CA CYS A 85 9.72 1.49 3.06
C CYS A 85 10.18 0.06 3.37
N HIS A 86 11.34 -0.11 4.00
CA HIS A 86 11.83 -1.42 4.45
C HIS A 86 10.79 -2.15 5.31
N TYR A 87 10.31 -1.51 6.37
CA TYR A 87 9.33 -2.12 7.27
C TYR A 87 7.98 -2.39 6.59
N LEU A 88 7.50 -1.48 5.73
CA LEU A 88 6.24 -1.69 5.00
C LEU A 88 6.34 -2.85 3.99
N MET A 89 7.49 -3.02 3.34
CA MET A 89 7.73 -4.10 2.38
C MET A 89 7.85 -5.47 3.05
N THR A 90 8.36 -5.52 4.28
CA THR A 90 8.40 -6.76 5.08
C THR A 90 7.08 -7.02 5.82
N GLY A 91 6.15 -6.05 5.80
CA GLY A 91 4.86 -6.14 6.48
C GLY A 91 4.94 -5.89 8.00
N GLN A 92 5.99 -5.21 8.47
CA GLN A 92 6.20 -4.84 9.87
C GLN A 92 5.54 -3.49 10.21
N VAL A 93 4.22 -3.42 10.14
CA VAL A 93 3.46 -2.16 10.22
C VAL A 93 3.62 -1.47 11.58
N LYS A 94 3.73 -2.24 12.65
CA LYS A 94 3.93 -1.69 14.00
C LYS A 94 5.27 -0.97 14.13
N SER A 95 6.33 -1.56 13.56
CA SER A 95 7.69 -1.03 13.58
C SER A 95 7.86 0.28 12.80
N VAL A 96 6.95 0.60 11.87
CA VAL A 96 6.94 1.86 11.10
C VAL A 96 6.66 3.08 11.98
N LYS A 97 5.85 2.94 13.04
CA LYS A 97 5.27 4.07 13.80
C LYS A 97 6.31 5.09 14.31
N PRO A 98 7.44 4.68 14.95
CA PRO A 98 8.42 5.64 15.46
C PRO A 98 9.11 6.43 14.33
N CYS A 99 9.55 5.73 13.29
CA CYS A 99 10.25 6.32 12.14
C CYS A 99 9.34 7.27 11.36
N LEU A 100 8.08 6.87 11.13
CA LEU A 100 7.10 7.70 10.43
C LEU A 100 6.76 8.97 11.21
N LYS A 101 6.66 8.89 12.55
CA LYS A 101 6.42 10.07 13.38
C LYS A 101 7.56 11.07 13.26
N GLN A 102 8.81 10.60 13.32
CA GLN A 102 9.98 11.47 13.14
C GLN A 102 10.01 12.07 11.73
N LEU A 103 9.77 11.28 10.69
CA LEU A 103 9.68 11.73 9.31
C LEU A 103 8.64 12.84 9.11
N GLN A 104 7.45 12.67 9.72
CA GLN A 104 6.38 13.67 9.68
C GLN A 104 6.74 14.98 10.40
N GLN A 105 7.52 14.91 11.48
CA GLN A 105 8.00 16.10 12.19
C GLN A 105 9.05 16.83 11.36
N ILE A 106 10.03 16.10 10.81
CA ILE A 106 11.12 16.67 10.03
C ILE A 106 10.58 17.38 8.78
N ILE A 107 9.62 16.78 8.07
CA ILE A 107 9.09 17.41 6.86
C ILE A 107 8.30 18.69 7.17
N GLN A 108 7.66 18.78 8.34
CA GLN A 108 7.01 20.03 8.77
C GLN A 108 8.04 21.13 9.03
N THR A 109 9.20 20.78 9.58
CA THR A 109 10.32 21.71 9.77
C THR A 109 10.87 22.20 8.43
N ILE A 110 11.09 21.30 7.45
CA ILE A 110 11.58 21.65 6.11
C ILE A 110 10.57 22.54 5.36
N MET A 111 9.27 22.39 5.62
CA MET A 111 8.21 23.16 4.97
C MET A 111 7.89 24.50 5.69
N ALA A 112 8.62 24.87 6.74
CA ALA A 112 8.35 26.07 7.52
C ALA A 112 8.68 27.37 6.74
N PRO A 113 7.92 28.46 6.93
CA PRO A 113 8.22 29.76 6.33
C PRO A 113 9.51 30.31 6.94
N GLY A 114 10.61 30.28 6.18
CA GLY A 114 11.95 30.63 6.65
C GLY A 114 12.98 29.51 6.46
N TRP A 115 12.54 28.33 6.00
CA TRP A 115 13.47 27.30 5.55
C TRP A 115 14.16 27.72 4.24
N PRO A 116 15.50 27.59 4.15
CA PRO A 116 16.24 27.94 2.94
C PRO A 116 15.78 27.13 1.72
N ASP A 117 15.92 27.72 0.53
CA ASP A 117 15.64 27.01 -0.71
C ASP A 117 16.66 25.88 -0.96
N ASP A 118 16.27 24.87 -1.74
CA ASP A 118 17.02 23.62 -1.91
C ASP A 118 18.49 23.87 -2.36
N ASP A 119 18.70 24.85 -3.26
CA ASP A 119 20.03 25.24 -3.75
C ASP A 119 20.92 25.86 -2.66
N ALA A 120 20.32 26.57 -1.70
CA ALA A 120 21.04 27.16 -0.59
C ALA A 120 21.44 26.11 0.47
N VAL A 121 20.70 24.99 0.57
CA VAL A 121 20.98 23.91 1.52
C VAL A 121 22.22 23.10 1.11
N CYS A 122 22.42 22.86 -0.19
CA CYS A 122 23.52 22.04 -0.70
C CYS A 122 24.71 22.84 -1.23
N GLY A 123 24.76 24.14 -0.91
CA GLY A 123 25.93 24.99 -1.09
C GLY A 123 25.94 25.75 -2.42
N ALA A 124 25.67 27.05 -2.36
CA ALA A 124 26.38 28.00 -3.21
C ALA A 124 27.80 28.18 -2.65
N PRO A 125 28.85 28.35 -3.48
CA PRO A 125 30.20 28.51 -2.98
C PRO A 125 30.28 29.76 -2.09
N ALA A 126 30.86 29.63 -0.90
CA ALA A 126 31.35 30.80 -0.16
C ALA A 126 32.37 31.52 -1.06
N ALA A 127 32.17 32.81 -1.29
CA ALA A 127 33.04 33.61 -2.16
C ALA A 127 34.52 33.43 -1.75
N GLY A 128 35.30 32.73 -2.58
CA GLY A 128 36.74 32.53 -2.40
C GLY A 128 37.22 31.11 -2.08
N ALA A 129 36.33 30.13 -1.84
CA ALA A 129 36.74 28.73 -1.69
C ALA A 129 36.54 27.97 -3.02
N ALA A 130 37.55 27.19 -3.44
CA ALA A 130 37.40 26.27 -4.57
C ALA A 130 36.21 25.36 -4.29
N ALA A 131 35.17 25.48 -5.12
CA ALA A 131 33.92 24.77 -4.94
C ALA A 131 34.20 23.26 -4.80
N GLY A 132 33.85 22.70 -3.65
CA GLY A 132 33.69 21.26 -3.51
C GLY A 132 32.49 20.82 -4.35
N ALA A 133 32.69 20.69 -5.66
CA ALA A 133 31.64 20.36 -6.64
C ALA A 133 30.90 19.04 -6.32
N GLY A 134 31.41 18.24 -5.37
CA GLY A 134 30.79 16.99 -4.92
C GLY A 134 29.63 17.13 -3.94
N GLU A 135 29.37 18.30 -3.34
CA GLU A 135 28.39 18.43 -2.23
C GLU A 135 27.00 19.01 -2.64
N SER A 136 26.81 19.34 -3.92
CA SER A 136 25.63 20.07 -4.43
C SER A 136 24.41 19.19 -4.77
N PHE A 137 24.38 17.92 -4.34
CA PHE A 137 23.28 17.01 -4.70
C PHE A 137 22.10 17.05 -3.72
N VAL A 138 20.90 17.34 -4.24
CA VAL A 138 19.62 17.19 -3.53
C VAL A 138 18.89 15.97 -4.10
N TRP A 139 18.45 15.05 -3.24
CA TRP A 139 17.73 13.84 -3.68
C TRP A 139 16.40 14.16 -4.37
N LEU A 140 15.57 14.98 -3.72
CA LEU A 140 14.26 15.42 -4.18
C LEU A 140 13.99 16.82 -3.63
N SER A 141 13.22 17.64 -4.36
CA SER A 141 12.88 18.98 -3.88
C SER A 141 12.02 18.93 -2.61
N ARG A 142 12.03 19.99 -1.79
CA ARG A 142 11.21 20.04 -0.56
C ARG A 142 9.73 19.71 -0.80
N GLN A 143 9.19 20.12 -1.94
CA GLN A 143 7.80 19.88 -2.31
C GLN A 143 7.55 18.41 -2.68
N GLN A 144 8.47 17.80 -3.44
CA GLN A 144 8.40 16.38 -3.79
C GLN A 144 8.55 15.50 -2.55
N LEU A 145 9.46 15.86 -1.63
CA LEU A 145 9.60 15.19 -0.33
C LEU A 145 8.31 15.26 0.48
N TYR A 146 7.62 16.41 0.48
CA TYR A 146 6.35 16.57 1.20
C TYR A 146 5.26 15.63 0.68
N VAL A 147 5.11 15.50 -0.64
CA VAL A 147 4.19 14.53 -1.24
C VAL A 147 4.60 13.09 -0.93
N LEU A 148 5.90 12.77 -1.00
CA LEU A 148 6.42 11.43 -0.69
C LEU A 148 6.14 11.03 0.76
N VAL A 149 6.30 11.96 1.71
CA VAL A 149 5.98 11.71 3.13
C VAL A 149 4.49 11.46 3.32
N TYR A 150 3.63 12.15 2.58
CA TYR A 150 2.20 11.82 2.57
C TYR A 150 1.92 10.44 1.98
N LEU A 151 2.55 10.07 0.86
CA LEU A 151 2.38 8.75 0.28
C LEU A 151 2.76 7.64 1.27
N VAL A 152 3.95 7.68 1.89
CA VAL A 152 4.34 6.65 2.87
C VAL A 152 3.45 6.64 4.12
N THR A 153 2.88 7.81 4.47
CA THR A 153 1.85 7.90 5.53
C THR A 153 0.57 7.17 5.13
N VAL A 154 0.12 7.33 3.88
CA VAL A 154 -1.03 6.63 3.31
C VAL A 154 -0.78 5.13 3.28
N MET A 155 0.39 4.69 2.78
CA MET A 155 0.78 3.27 2.74
C MET A 155 0.70 2.61 4.11
N HIS A 156 1.30 3.24 5.14
CA HIS A 156 1.23 2.74 6.51
C HIS A 156 -0.22 2.74 7.05
N ALA A 157 -0.96 3.83 6.86
CA ALA A 157 -2.34 3.91 7.34
C ALA A 157 -3.24 2.85 6.68
N ALA A 158 -3.06 2.58 5.39
CA ALA A 158 -3.78 1.55 4.65
C ALA A 158 -3.46 0.15 5.22
N GLN A 159 -2.19 -0.20 5.41
CA GLN A 159 -1.80 -1.50 5.98
C GLN A 159 -2.24 -1.68 7.44
N ALA A 160 -2.21 -0.60 8.23
CA ALA A 160 -2.67 -0.59 9.63
C ALA A 160 -4.20 -0.60 9.76
N GLY A 161 -4.95 -0.39 8.68
CA GLY A 161 -6.41 -0.32 8.71
C GLY A 161 -7.00 1.05 9.11
N TYR A 162 -6.20 2.11 9.14
CA TYR A 162 -6.68 3.47 9.45
C TYR A 162 -7.20 4.18 8.19
N MET A 163 -8.35 3.71 7.67
CA MET A 163 -8.87 4.12 6.36
C MET A 163 -9.17 5.62 6.25
N ASP A 164 -9.79 6.22 7.26
CA ASP A 164 -10.08 7.68 7.27
C ASP A 164 -8.80 8.51 7.20
N LYS A 165 -7.76 8.06 7.92
CA LYS A 165 -6.45 8.69 7.90
C LYS A 165 -5.81 8.56 6.51
N ALA A 166 -5.82 7.36 5.93
CA ALA A 166 -5.31 7.13 4.58
C ALA A 166 -6.01 8.01 3.54
N HIS A 167 -7.34 8.10 3.60
CA HIS A 167 -8.10 8.95 2.69
C HIS A 167 -7.75 10.43 2.85
N LYS A 168 -7.74 10.96 4.09
CA LYS A 168 -7.39 12.37 4.36
C LYS A 168 -6.00 12.75 3.83
N TYR A 169 -5.00 11.89 4.01
CA TYR A 169 -3.65 12.17 3.52
C TYR A 169 -3.53 11.98 2.00
N THR A 170 -4.36 11.12 1.40
CA THR A 170 -4.43 10.99 -0.06
C THR A 170 -4.94 12.28 -0.70
N GLU A 171 -6.04 12.83 -0.21
CA GLU A 171 -6.59 14.10 -0.72
C GLU A 171 -5.58 15.25 -0.60
N LYS A 172 -4.89 15.34 0.55
CA LYS A 172 -3.84 16.34 0.76
C LYS A 172 -2.67 16.18 -0.21
N ALA A 173 -2.25 14.95 -0.47
CA ALA A 173 -1.15 14.66 -1.37
C ALA A 173 -1.54 14.97 -2.82
N LEU A 174 -2.71 14.55 -3.28
CA LEU A 174 -3.22 14.84 -4.63
C LEU A 174 -3.33 16.34 -4.87
N ALA A 175 -3.94 17.09 -3.93
CA ALA A 175 -4.04 18.54 -4.02
C ALA A 175 -2.67 19.23 -4.05
N GLN A 176 -1.65 18.65 -3.40
CA GLN A 176 -0.29 19.17 -3.49
C GLN A 176 0.36 18.86 -4.84
N ILE A 177 0.14 17.67 -5.40
CA ILE A 177 0.63 17.33 -6.74
C ILE A 177 -0.01 18.25 -7.79
N ASP A 178 -1.31 18.54 -7.70
CA ASP A 178 -2.02 19.45 -8.62
C ASP A 178 -1.42 20.87 -8.61
N LYS A 179 -0.99 21.35 -7.44
CA LYS A 179 -0.29 22.64 -7.32
C LYS A 179 1.10 22.61 -7.97
N LEU A 180 1.82 21.49 -7.83
CA LEU A 180 3.16 21.34 -8.41
C LEU A 180 3.09 21.26 -9.93
N THR A 181 2.16 20.48 -10.48
CA THR A 181 2.00 20.33 -11.92
C THR A 181 1.51 21.63 -12.58
N SER A 182 0.56 22.35 -11.95
CA SER A 182 0.09 23.64 -12.51
C SER A 182 1.15 24.75 -12.45
N SER A 183 1.97 24.79 -11.41
CA SER A 183 3.10 25.73 -11.33
C SER A 183 4.19 25.44 -12.36
N GLU A 184 4.42 24.16 -12.69
CA GLU A 184 5.37 23.75 -13.73
C GLU A 184 4.87 24.11 -15.14
N GLU A 185 3.59 23.90 -15.45
CA GLU A 185 2.97 24.28 -16.72
C GLU A 185 3.08 25.79 -17.01
N VAL A 186 2.90 26.64 -15.98
CA VAL A 186 3.05 28.09 -16.09
C VAL A 186 4.52 28.49 -16.33
N SER A 187 5.46 27.77 -15.72
CA SER A 187 6.90 28.03 -15.88
C SER A 187 7.42 27.61 -17.27
N GLU A 188 6.89 26.51 -17.82
CA GLU A 188 7.17 26.07 -19.19
C GLU A 188 6.62 27.05 -20.24
N ALA A 189 5.40 27.57 -20.02
CA ALA A 189 4.78 28.58 -20.90
C ALA A 189 5.55 29.91 -20.92
N ALA A 190 6.27 30.25 -19.84
CA ALA A 190 7.08 31.46 -19.73
C ALA A 190 8.46 31.38 -20.41
N GLY A 191 8.78 30.29 -21.12
CA GLY A 191 9.94 30.22 -22.02
C GLY A 191 11.32 30.04 -21.35
N SER A 192 11.37 29.66 -20.07
CA SER A 192 12.66 29.39 -19.39
C SER A 192 13.26 28.04 -19.84
N SER A 193 14.12 28.09 -20.86
CA SER A 193 14.69 26.91 -21.54
C SER A 193 15.81 26.17 -20.79
N ALA A 194 16.08 26.55 -19.53
CA ALA A 194 17.26 26.06 -18.79
C ALA A 194 17.10 24.72 -18.07
N GLY A 195 15.96 24.01 -18.19
CA GLY A 195 15.67 22.83 -17.35
C GLY A 195 14.86 21.68 -17.97
N ALA A 196 14.84 21.53 -19.30
CA ALA A 196 13.97 20.56 -19.98
C ALA A 196 14.13 19.08 -19.55
N SER A 197 15.31 18.67 -19.06
CA SER A 197 15.52 17.31 -18.52
C SER A 197 15.06 17.16 -17.06
N GLY A 198 15.20 18.21 -16.25
CA GLY A 198 14.74 18.23 -14.85
C GLY A 198 13.22 18.33 -14.73
N ALA A 199 12.57 19.14 -15.57
CA ALA A 199 11.11 19.27 -15.62
C ALA A 199 10.43 17.94 -16.00
N ARG A 200 10.96 17.23 -17.01
CA ARG A 200 10.46 15.89 -17.38
C ARG A 200 10.61 14.85 -16.27
N GLY A 201 11.68 14.95 -15.48
CA GLY A 201 11.87 14.10 -14.29
C GLY A 201 10.84 14.38 -13.19
N SER A 202 10.55 15.66 -12.94
CA SER A 202 9.55 16.09 -11.94
C SER A 202 8.13 15.65 -12.32
N ALA A 203 7.71 15.87 -13.57
CA ALA A 203 6.39 15.45 -14.06
C ALA A 203 6.22 13.92 -14.01
N ALA A 204 7.27 13.17 -14.37
CA ALA A 204 7.23 11.70 -14.29
C ALA A 204 7.13 11.19 -12.84
N LEU A 205 7.81 11.85 -11.89
CA LEU A 205 7.69 11.53 -10.47
C LEU A 205 6.30 11.87 -9.94
N ALA A 206 5.79 13.05 -10.25
CA ALA A 206 4.43 13.48 -9.89
C ALA A 206 3.37 12.49 -10.38
N TRP A 207 3.50 12.01 -11.62
CA TRP A 207 2.66 10.96 -12.18
C TRP A 207 2.72 9.66 -11.35
N ARG A 208 3.92 9.18 -10.99
CA ARG A 208 4.09 7.94 -10.20
C ARG A 208 3.51 8.06 -8.80
N LEU A 209 3.73 9.20 -8.15
CA LEU A 209 3.16 9.49 -6.82
C LEU A 209 1.64 9.53 -6.89
N ARG A 210 1.07 10.17 -7.92
CA ARG A 210 -0.38 10.20 -8.16
C ARG A 210 -0.95 8.80 -8.38
N MET A 211 -0.31 7.98 -9.22
CA MET A 211 -0.75 6.61 -9.49
C MET A 211 -0.78 5.77 -8.20
N ALA A 212 0.30 5.79 -7.42
CA ALA A 212 0.38 5.05 -6.16
C ALA A 212 -0.69 5.50 -5.14
N LEU A 213 -0.98 6.81 -5.06
CA LEU A 213 -2.03 7.34 -4.19
C LEU A 213 -3.42 6.82 -4.60
N LEU A 214 -3.74 6.81 -5.90
CA LEU A 214 -5.02 6.31 -6.41
C LEU A 214 -5.18 4.80 -6.15
N GLU A 215 -4.12 4.01 -6.34
CA GLU A 215 -4.12 2.57 -6.05
C GLU A 215 -4.42 2.29 -4.57
N HIS A 216 -3.77 3.02 -3.66
CA HIS A 216 -4.04 2.88 -2.22
C HIS A 216 -5.43 3.41 -1.83
N ALA A 217 -5.91 4.50 -2.43
CA ALA A 217 -7.25 5.01 -2.20
C ALA A 217 -8.32 4.00 -2.61
N ALA A 218 -8.19 3.40 -3.80
CA ALA A 218 -9.08 2.35 -4.27
C ALA A 218 -9.13 1.17 -3.29
N LEU A 219 -7.98 0.68 -2.85
CA LEU A 219 -7.89 -0.42 -1.88
C LEU A 219 -8.58 -0.08 -0.55
N CYS A 220 -8.31 1.09 0.01
CA CYS A 220 -8.94 1.54 1.26
C CYS A 220 -10.47 1.64 1.13
N ARG A 221 -10.96 2.18 0.01
CA ARG A 221 -12.40 2.30 -0.26
C ARG A 221 -13.09 0.93 -0.41
N LEU A 222 -12.41 -0.05 -1.02
CA LEU A 222 -12.91 -1.43 -1.09
C LEU A 222 -13.05 -2.05 0.29
N VAL A 223 -12.06 -1.88 1.17
CA VAL A 223 -12.14 -2.40 2.55
C VAL A 223 -13.25 -1.72 3.34
N ALA A 224 -13.43 -0.41 3.16
CA ALA A 224 -14.51 0.36 3.78
C ALA A 224 -15.90 0.05 3.19
N GLY A 225 -16.00 -0.86 2.21
CA GLY A 225 -17.26 -1.27 1.58
C GLY A 225 -17.83 -0.28 0.54
N GLY A 226 -17.10 0.80 0.23
CA GLY A 226 -17.49 1.84 -0.73
C GLY A 226 -17.09 1.49 -2.16
N LYS A 227 -17.83 0.60 -2.81
CA LYS A 227 -17.54 0.04 -4.13
C LYS A 227 -17.64 1.09 -5.22
N ALA A 228 -18.64 1.98 -5.17
CA ALA A 228 -18.81 3.03 -6.17
C ALA A 228 -17.60 3.98 -6.19
N HIS A 229 -17.18 4.44 -5.00
CA HIS A 229 -16.02 5.31 -4.88
C HIS A 229 -14.72 4.58 -5.22
N ALA A 230 -14.57 3.31 -4.83
CA ALA A 230 -13.40 2.52 -5.23
C ALA A 230 -13.29 2.41 -6.75
N LEU A 231 -14.41 2.17 -7.43
CA LEU A 231 -14.46 2.11 -8.88
C LEU A 231 -14.09 3.46 -9.54
N GLN A 232 -14.46 4.59 -8.94
CA GLN A 232 -14.03 5.91 -9.41
C GLN A 232 -12.50 6.07 -9.34
N GLU A 233 -11.86 5.66 -8.24
CA GLU A 233 -10.40 5.73 -8.12
C GLU A 233 -9.70 4.79 -9.09
N ILE A 234 -10.23 3.57 -9.28
CA ILE A 234 -9.74 2.61 -10.28
C ILE A 234 -9.86 3.20 -11.68
N ALA A 235 -10.98 3.86 -12.01
CA ALA A 235 -11.17 4.49 -13.31
C ALA A 235 -10.22 5.68 -13.52
N ARG A 236 -9.99 6.51 -12.49
CA ARG A 236 -8.98 7.59 -12.56
C ARG A 236 -7.58 7.03 -12.79
N ALA A 237 -7.22 5.95 -12.10
CA ALA A 237 -5.96 5.25 -12.29
C ALA A 237 -5.84 4.64 -13.70
N ALA A 238 -6.93 4.09 -14.24
CA ALA A 238 -7.00 3.58 -15.62
C ALA A 238 -6.78 4.69 -16.65
N THR A 239 -7.43 5.86 -16.48
CA THR A 239 -7.22 7.03 -17.35
C THR A 239 -5.78 7.54 -17.24
N LEU A 240 -5.20 7.55 -16.03
CA LEU A 240 -3.84 7.99 -15.79
C LEU A 240 -2.79 7.09 -16.48
N LEU A 241 -3.07 5.80 -16.66
CA LEU A 241 -2.22 4.89 -17.44
C LEU A 241 -2.07 5.34 -18.90
N SER A 242 -3.11 5.93 -19.50
CA SER A 242 -3.06 6.43 -20.87
C SER A 242 -2.13 7.64 -21.04
N SER A 243 -1.85 8.38 -19.94
CA SER A 243 -0.92 9.52 -19.91
C SER A 243 0.42 9.19 -19.27
N ALA A 244 0.77 7.90 -19.19
CA ALA A 244 2.03 7.48 -18.58
C ALA A 244 3.26 8.07 -19.32
N PRO A 245 4.30 8.52 -18.58
CA PRO A 245 5.50 9.11 -19.19
C PRO A 245 6.24 8.19 -20.16
N ASN A 246 6.15 6.87 -19.96
CA ASN A 246 6.66 5.86 -20.87
C ASN A 246 5.93 4.52 -20.68
N ALA A 247 5.99 3.67 -21.70
CA ALA A 247 5.31 2.37 -21.72
C ALA A 247 5.76 1.44 -20.57
N GLN A 248 7.03 1.50 -20.17
CA GLN A 248 7.54 0.68 -19.07
C GLN A 248 6.91 1.05 -17.73
N THR A 249 6.69 2.34 -17.48
CA THR A 249 6.05 2.85 -16.25
C THR A 249 4.56 2.48 -16.22
N ALA A 250 3.87 2.52 -17.37
CA ALA A 250 2.52 2.00 -17.45
C ALA A 250 2.49 0.50 -17.11
N ALA A 251 3.37 -0.29 -17.74
CA ALA A 251 3.44 -1.74 -17.57
C ALA A 251 3.73 -2.17 -16.12
N THR A 252 4.43 -1.37 -15.31
CA THR A 252 4.64 -1.68 -13.89
C THR A 252 3.37 -1.55 -13.04
N HIS A 253 2.44 -0.68 -13.43
CA HIS A 253 1.20 -0.43 -12.68
C HIS A 253 -0.02 -1.17 -13.25
N THR A 254 -0.01 -1.58 -14.51
CA THR A 254 -1.11 -2.34 -15.13
C THR A 254 -1.51 -3.60 -14.34
N PRO A 255 -0.59 -4.48 -13.87
CA PRO A 255 -0.95 -5.65 -13.08
C PRO A 255 -1.60 -5.29 -11.73
N GLN A 256 -1.16 -4.20 -11.11
CA GLN A 256 -1.72 -3.71 -9.85
C GLN A 256 -3.19 -3.27 -10.05
N LEU A 257 -3.48 -2.60 -11.16
CA LEU A 257 -4.83 -2.19 -11.52
C LEU A 257 -5.76 -3.38 -11.79
N HIS A 258 -5.27 -4.41 -12.51
CA HIS A 258 -6.02 -5.67 -12.68
C HIS A 258 -6.28 -6.35 -11.33
N CYS A 259 -5.31 -6.32 -10.41
CA CYS A 259 -5.53 -6.85 -9.07
C CYS A 259 -6.63 -6.08 -8.31
N LEU A 260 -6.65 -4.75 -8.41
CA LEU A 260 -7.72 -3.91 -7.81
C LEU A 260 -9.09 -4.19 -8.44
N LEU A 261 -9.15 -4.37 -9.76
CA LEU A 261 -10.36 -4.78 -10.47
C LEU A 261 -10.83 -6.17 -10.06
N GLY A 262 -9.91 -7.11 -9.83
CA GLY A 262 -10.24 -8.43 -9.28
C GLY A 262 -10.86 -8.35 -7.89
N LEU A 263 -10.30 -7.51 -7.00
CA LEU A 263 -10.87 -7.27 -5.67
C LEU A 263 -12.25 -6.61 -5.77
N TYR A 264 -12.41 -5.60 -6.63
CA TYR A 264 -13.69 -4.95 -6.90
C TYR A 264 -14.73 -5.96 -7.43
N ALA A 265 -14.41 -6.72 -8.46
CA ALA A 265 -15.30 -7.74 -9.05
C ALA A 265 -15.69 -8.80 -8.01
N MET A 266 -14.75 -9.24 -7.17
CA MET A 266 -15.02 -10.16 -6.06
C MET A 266 -16.00 -9.57 -5.04
N SER A 267 -15.90 -8.26 -4.75
CA SER A 267 -16.84 -7.52 -3.88
C SER A 267 -18.22 -7.32 -4.51
N MET A 268 -18.29 -7.27 -5.84
CA MET A 268 -19.52 -7.22 -6.64
C MET A 268 -20.11 -8.61 -6.90
N ASN A 269 -19.52 -9.66 -6.34
CA ASN A 269 -19.92 -11.05 -6.56
C ASN A 269 -19.82 -11.52 -8.04
N CYS A 270 -19.04 -10.82 -8.87
CA CYS A 270 -18.75 -11.19 -10.26
C CYS A 270 -17.55 -12.15 -10.31
N MET A 271 -17.73 -13.42 -9.93
CA MET A 271 -16.62 -14.38 -9.75
C MET A 271 -15.80 -14.61 -11.02
N GLU A 272 -16.44 -14.74 -12.18
CA GLU A 272 -15.76 -14.97 -13.46
C GLU A 272 -14.88 -13.79 -13.85
N ALA A 273 -15.40 -12.56 -13.68
CA ALA A 273 -14.62 -11.35 -13.92
C ALA A 273 -13.47 -11.23 -12.90
N ALA A 274 -13.72 -11.54 -11.62
CA ALA A 274 -12.67 -11.52 -10.60
C ALA A 274 -11.53 -12.50 -10.94
N GLU A 275 -11.87 -13.73 -11.34
CA GLU A 275 -10.90 -14.71 -11.81
C GLU A 275 -10.08 -14.19 -13.00
N ALA A 276 -10.74 -13.69 -14.04
CA ALA A 276 -10.08 -13.19 -15.24
C ALA A 276 -9.10 -12.04 -14.92
N GLN A 277 -9.51 -11.13 -14.03
CA GLN A 277 -8.68 -10.01 -13.58
C GLN A 277 -7.46 -10.48 -12.76
N PHE A 278 -7.63 -11.40 -11.81
CA PHE A 278 -6.49 -11.93 -11.05
C PHE A 278 -5.53 -12.73 -11.93
N LEU A 279 -6.02 -13.54 -12.88
CA LEU A 279 -5.17 -14.25 -13.83
C LEU A 279 -4.39 -13.29 -14.72
N THR A 280 -5.02 -12.20 -15.17
CA THR A 280 -4.35 -11.15 -15.94
C THR A 280 -3.25 -10.49 -15.12
N ALA A 281 -3.52 -10.12 -13.86
CA ALA A 281 -2.52 -9.58 -12.95
C ALA A 281 -1.34 -10.55 -12.72
N ILE A 282 -1.63 -11.84 -12.52
CA ILE A 282 -0.64 -12.90 -12.32
C ILE A 282 0.27 -13.06 -13.54
N ASN A 283 -0.30 -13.04 -14.76
CA ASN A 283 0.44 -13.25 -16.00
C ASN A 283 1.29 -12.04 -16.39
N MET A 284 0.87 -10.82 -16.00
CA MET A 284 1.59 -9.59 -16.33
C MET A 284 2.59 -9.15 -15.26
N SER A 285 2.39 -9.54 -13.99
CA SER A 285 3.22 -9.08 -12.88
C SER A 285 4.64 -9.67 -12.96
N GLN A 286 5.63 -8.81 -12.79
CA GLN A 286 7.02 -9.21 -12.51
C GLN A 286 7.33 -9.15 -11.01
N GLU A 287 6.45 -8.56 -10.20
CA GLU A 287 6.60 -8.42 -8.77
C GLU A 287 6.05 -9.64 -8.04
N ARG A 288 6.93 -10.36 -7.33
CA ARG A 288 6.58 -11.58 -6.59
C ARG A 288 5.50 -11.32 -5.53
N ASP A 289 5.57 -10.20 -4.81
CA ASP A 289 4.62 -9.89 -3.73
C ASP A 289 3.20 -9.69 -4.28
N LEU A 290 3.06 -8.93 -5.39
CA LEU A 290 1.78 -8.73 -6.07
C LEU A 290 1.26 -10.04 -6.67
N TRP A 291 2.14 -10.83 -7.27
CA TRP A 291 1.80 -12.14 -7.81
C TRP A 291 1.24 -13.09 -6.72
N MET A 292 1.91 -13.17 -5.57
CA MET A 292 1.45 -13.94 -4.41
C MET A 292 0.11 -13.41 -3.89
N PHE A 293 -0.03 -12.08 -3.79
CA PHE A 293 -1.26 -11.45 -3.33
C PHE A 293 -2.45 -11.76 -4.25
N ALA A 294 -2.27 -11.66 -5.57
CA ALA A 294 -3.30 -12.00 -6.55
C ALA A 294 -3.69 -13.48 -6.47
N LYS A 295 -2.72 -14.39 -6.30
CA LYS A 295 -3.00 -15.82 -6.11
C LYS A 295 -3.77 -16.14 -4.84
N LEU A 296 -3.45 -15.50 -3.72
CA LEU A 296 -4.19 -15.68 -2.48
C LEU A 296 -5.65 -15.24 -2.62
N ASN A 297 -5.91 -14.13 -3.32
CA ASN A 297 -7.27 -13.70 -3.59
C ASN A 297 -7.99 -14.58 -4.63
N LEU A 298 -7.28 -15.08 -5.64
CA LEU A 298 -7.82 -16.05 -6.59
C LEU A 298 -8.23 -17.36 -5.89
N ALA A 299 -7.48 -17.82 -4.88
CA ALA A 299 -7.87 -18.96 -4.07
C ALA A 299 -9.20 -18.73 -3.33
N ILE A 300 -9.47 -17.50 -2.86
CA ILE A 300 -10.77 -17.14 -2.27
C ILE A 300 -11.88 -17.18 -3.32
N VAL A 301 -11.63 -16.74 -4.55
CA VAL A 301 -12.59 -16.86 -5.67
C VAL A 301 -12.92 -18.32 -5.95
N TYR A 302 -11.91 -19.20 -6.03
CA TYR A 302 -12.12 -20.65 -6.24
C TYR A 302 -12.83 -21.33 -5.07
N LEU A 303 -12.54 -20.94 -3.83
CA LEU A 303 -13.29 -21.40 -2.66
C LEU A 303 -14.77 -21.03 -2.76
N ARG A 304 -15.08 -19.78 -3.11
CA ARG A 304 -16.47 -19.31 -3.26
C ARG A 304 -17.19 -19.96 -4.44
N GLY A 305 -16.47 -20.22 -5.53
CA GLY A 305 -16.97 -20.88 -6.74
C GLY A 305 -16.99 -22.41 -6.69
N ARG A 306 -16.55 -23.04 -5.59
CA ARG A 306 -16.42 -24.51 -5.44
C ARG A 306 -15.58 -25.16 -6.55
N ARG A 307 -14.50 -24.49 -6.97
CA ARG A 307 -13.54 -25.00 -7.96
C ARG A 307 -12.41 -25.78 -7.28
N ASP A 308 -12.73 -26.96 -6.77
CA ASP A 308 -11.84 -27.73 -5.90
C ASP A 308 -10.52 -28.15 -6.59
N ASN A 309 -10.57 -28.53 -7.87
CA ASN A 309 -9.38 -28.95 -8.63
C ASN A 309 -8.39 -27.80 -8.82
N ASP A 310 -8.86 -26.65 -9.27
CA ASP A 310 -8.02 -25.48 -9.51
C ASP A 310 -7.49 -24.89 -8.20
N LEU A 311 -8.32 -24.92 -7.16
CA LEU A 311 -7.91 -24.55 -5.81
C LEU A 311 -6.77 -25.44 -5.33
N ALA A 312 -6.87 -26.77 -5.48
CA ALA A 312 -5.82 -27.69 -5.04
C ALA A 312 -4.46 -27.37 -5.68
N GLN A 313 -4.43 -27.14 -7.00
CA GLN A 313 -3.22 -26.77 -7.73
C GLN A 313 -2.67 -25.40 -7.30
N LEU A 314 -3.55 -24.44 -7.02
CA LEU A 314 -3.15 -23.11 -6.59
C LEU A 314 -2.59 -23.12 -5.15
N MET A 315 -3.18 -23.91 -4.26
CA MET A 315 -2.80 -23.98 -2.85
C MET A 315 -1.39 -24.54 -2.62
N GLU A 316 -0.86 -25.36 -3.52
CA GLU A 316 0.54 -25.80 -3.48
C GLU A 316 1.52 -24.64 -3.66
N GLN A 317 1.13 -23.63 -4.45
CA GLN A 317 1.97 -22.49 -4.81
C GLN A 317 1.88 -21.35 -3.80
N VAL A 318 0.79 -21.28 -3.03
CA VAL A 318 0.57 -20.22 -2.03
C VAL A 318 0.86 -20.63 -0.59
N ARG A 319 1.55 -21.76 -0.37
CA ARG A 319 1.89 -22.22 0.99
C ARG A 319 2.77 -21.22 1.75
N PRO A 320 2.57 -21.04 3.07
CA PRO A 320 3.38 -20.13 3.89
C PRO A 320 4.88 -20.42 3.85
N GLU A 321 5.27 -21.67 3.63
CA GLU A 321 6.66 -22.12 3.55
C GLU A 321 7.33 -21.77 2.21
N ALA A 322 6.55 -21.60 1.14
CA ALA A 322 7.05 -21.19 -0.18
C ALA A 322 7.32 -19.68 -0.28
N LEU A 323 6.85 -18.91 0.70
CA LEU A 323 7.02 -17.47 0.77
C LEU A 323 8.36 -17.09 1.44
N PRO A 324 9.02 -16.01 0.99
CA PRO A 324 10.23 -15.52 1.65
C PRO A 324 10.00 -15.24 3.14
N ALA A 325 11.00 -15.52 3.97
CA ALA A 325 10.90 -15.36 5.42
C ALA A 325 10.55 -13.92 5.85
N TYR A 326 10.98 -12.92 5.06
CA TYR A 326 10.72 -11.50 5.32
C TYR A 326 9.29 -11.06 5.00
N ALA A 327 8.49 -11.84 4.27
CA ALA A 327 7.17 -11.44 3.80
C ALA A 327 6.06 -11.71 4.85
N HIS A 328 6.16 -11.09 6.03
CA HIS A 328 5.32 -11.41 7.19
C HIS A 328 3.81 -11.29 6.88
N GLY A 329 3.40 -10.21 6.22
CA GLY A 329 1.99 -9.98 5.87
C GLY A 329 1.42 -11.03 4.92
N LEU A 330 2.15 -11.39 3.87
CA LEU A 330 1.72 -12.41 2.90
C LEU A 330 1.68 -13.80 3.53
N ARG A 331 2.61 -14.14 4.42
CA ARG A 331 2.60 -15.41 5.15
C ARG A 331 1.40 -15.51 6.08
N ALA A 332 1.07 -14.44 6.80
CA ALA A 332 -0.13 -14.39 7.63
C ALA A 332 -1.41 -14.57 6.81
N ALA A 333 -1.49 -13.90 5.65
CA ALA A 333 -2.61 -14.02 4.71
C ALA A 333 -2.72 -15.44 4.11
N SER A 334 -1.58 -16.09 3.82
CA SER A 334 -1.55 -17.48 3.36
C SER A 334 -2.11 -18.45 4.41
N TYR A 335 -1.70 -18.33 5.68
CA TYR A 335 -2.32 -19.09 6.77
C TYR A 335 -3.82 -18.82 6.88
N TYR A 336 -4.26 -17.58 6.65
CA TYR A 336 -5.69 -17.24 6.69
C TYR A 336 -6.47 -17.98 5.61
N VAL A 337 -5.96 -18.01 4.37
CA VAL A 337 -6.59 -18.73 3.25
C VAL A 337 -6.63 -20.24 3.51
N LEU A 338 -5.55 -20.82 4.06
CA LEU A 338 -5.54 -22.23 4.51
C LEU A 338 -6.60 -22.50 5.59
N GLY A 339 -6.74 -21.58 6.55
CA GLY A 339 -7.77 -21.63 7.58
C GLY A 339 -9.18 -21.58 6.99
N LEU A 340 -9.41 -20.71 6.01
CA LEU A 340 -10.68 -20.57 5.31
C LEU A 340 -11.02 -21.83 4.49
N GLN A 341 -10.04 -22.40 3.78
CA GLN A 341 -10.22 -23.67 3.06
C GLN A 341 -10.59 -24.80 4.01
N ALA A 342 -9.85 -24.97 5.11
CA ALA A 342 -10.13 -26.01 6.09
C ALA A 342 -11.52 -25.84 6.74
N PHE A 343 -11.95 -24.60 6.96
CA PHE A 343 -13.30 -24.28 7.44
C PHE A 343 -14.39 -24.77 6.47
N PHE A 344 -14.29 -24.44 5.18
CA PHE A 344 -15.27 -24.89 4.18
C PHE A 344 -15.30 -26.40 3.97
N GLN A 345 -14.22 -27.10 4.31
CA GLN A 345 -14.13 -28.55 4.32
C GLN A 345 -14.54 -29.20 5.66
N ALA A 346 -15.12 -28.41 6.58
CA ALA A 346 -15.49 -28.82 7.94
C ALA A 346 -14.34 -29.40 8.79
N ARG A 347 -13.07 -29.15 8.40
CA ARG A 347 -11.86 -29.53 9.16
C ARG A 347 -11.56 -28.50 10.24
N TYR A 348 -12.48 -28.32 11.19
CA TYR A 348 -12.45 -27.22 12.18
C TYR A 348 -11.20 -27.18 13.06
N ASN A 349 -10.62 -28.33 13.43
CA ASN A 349 -9.40 -28.36 14.24
C ASN A 349 -8.18 -27.82 13.49
N GLU A 350 -8.09 -28.12 12.20
CA GLU A 350 -7.03 -27.63 11.33
C GLU A 350 -7.23 -26.16 10.99
N ALA A 351 -8.48 -25.75 10.70
CA ALA A 351 -8.83 -24.35 10.51
C ALA A 351 -8.41 -23.50 11.72
N LYS A 352 -8.73 -23.93 12.95
CA LYS A 352 -8.29 -23.25 14.19
C LYS A 352 -6.77 -23.16 14.28
N ARG A 353 -6.03 -24.21 13.91
CA ARG A 353 -4.56 -24.21 13.93
C ARG A 353 -3.99 -23.14 13.01
N TYR A 354 -4.45 -23.09 11.75
CA TYR A 354 -3.98 -22.07 10.79
C TYR A 354 -4.35 -20.66 11.23
N LEU A 355 -5.58 -20.44 11.70
CA LEU A 355 -6.02 -19.11 12.14
C LEU A 355 -5.30 -18.61 13.39
N ARG A 356 -4.85 -19.51 14.28
CA ARG A 356 -3.97 -19.13 15.40
C ARG A 356 -2.61 -18.64 14.91
N GLU A 357 -2.01 -19.28 13.90
CA GLU A 357 -0.78 -18.79 13.28
C GLU A 357 -1.00 -17.45 12.58
N THR A 358 -2.12 -17.27 11.87
CA THR A 358 -2.51 -15.97 11.32
C THR A 358 -2.59 -14.89 12.41
N LEU A 359 -3.29 -15.15 13.51
CA LEU A 359 -3.43 -14.19 14.61
C LEU A 359 -2.10 -13.85 15.27
N LYS A 360 -1.23 -14.86 15.48
CA LYS A 360 0.11 -14.66 16.05
C LYS A 360 0.92 -13.69 15.20
N MET A 361 0.93 -13.89 13.88
CA MET A 361 1.67 -13.02 12.96
C MET A 361 1.00 -11.64 12.81
N ALA A 362 -0.33 -11.60 12.68
CA ALA A 362 -1.07 -10.37 12.49
C ALA A 362 -0.99 -9.43 13.71
N ASN A 363 -1.08 -9.97 14.93
CA ASN A 363 -0.99 -9.18 16.16
C ASN A 363 0.43 -8.71 16.47
N ALA A 364 1.46 -9.45 16.03
CA ALA A 364 2.85 -9.01 16.20
C ALA A 364 3.09 -7.66 15.49
N GLU A 365 2.44 -7.46 14.33
CA GLU A 365 2.65 -6.32 13.45
C GLU A 365 1.43 -5.42 13.28
N ASP A 366 0.43 -5.47 14.17
CA ASP A 366 -0.80 -4.65 14.12
C ASP A 366 -1.57 -4.73 12.77
N LEU A 367 -1.61 -5.91 12.12
CA LEU A 367 -2.39 -6.16 10.89
C LEU A 367 -3.89 -6.29 11.22
N ASN A 368 -4.49 -5.19 11.64
CA ASN A 368 -5.82 -5.14 12.27
C ASN A 368 -6.93 -5.80 11.45
N ARG A 369 -6.92 -5.63 10.13
CA ARG A 369 -7.92 -6.26 9.25
C ARG A 369 -7.83 -7.78 9.29
N LEU A 370 -6.61 -8.31 9.18
CA LEU A 370 -6.38 -9.75 9.19
C LEU A 370 -6.69 -10.35 10.57
N THR A 371 -6.38 -9.63 11.65
CA THR A 371 -6.78 -9.97 13.01
C THR A 371 -8.31 -10.07 13.12
N SER A 372 -9.04 -9.05 12.68
CA SER A 372 -10.51 -9.03 12.73
C SER A 372 -11.14 -10.15 11.90
N CYS A 373 -10.66 -10.36 10.66
CA CYS A 373 -11.10 -11.47 9.80
C CYS A 373 -10.85 -12.85 10.43
N SER A 374 -9.73 -13.02 11.14
CA SER A 374 -9.39 -14.29 11.78
C SER A 374 -10.25 -14.55 13.01
N LEU A 375 -10.51 -13.52 13.82
CA LEU A 375 -11.38 -13.61 14.99
C LEU A 375 -12.82 -13.93 14.61
N VAL A 376 -13.39 -13.27 13.59
CA VAL A 376 -14.77 -13.55 13.16
C VAL A 376 -14.92 -14.97 12.61
N LEU A 377 -13.92 -15.47 11.86
CA LEU A 377 -13.92 -16.83 11.33
C LEU A 377 -13.75 -17.88 12.46
N LEU A 378 -12.88 -17.62 13.44
CA LEU A 378 -12.80 -18.46 14.65
C LEU A 378 -14.12 -18.48 15.42
N GLY A 379 -14.78 -17.33 15.54
CA GLY A 379 -16.11 -17.21 16.10
C GLY A 379 -17.12 -18.10 15.36
N HIS A 380 -17.13 -18.03 14.02
CA HIS A 380 -17.98 -18.89 13.20
C HIS A 380 -17.68 -20.38 13.45
N ILE A 381 -16.40 -20.77 13.48
CA ILE A 381 -16.00 -22.16 13.78
C ILE A 381 -16.52 -22.61 15.16
N PHE A 382 -16.35 -21.79 16.20
CA PHE A 382 -16.83 -22.12 17.54
C PHE A 382 -18.35 -22.26 17.60
N LEU A 383 -19.08 -21.40 16.88
CA LEU A 383 -20.52 -21.53 16.75
C LEU A 383 -20.90 -22.85 16.05
N SER A 384 -20.22 -23.21 14.96
CA SER A 384 -20.46 -24.46 14.21
C SER A 384 -20.23 -25.74 15.03
N ILE A 385 -19.41 -25.68 16.08
CA ILE A 385 -19.18 -26.80 17.02
C ILE A 385 -19.98 -26.66 18.32
N ASN A 386 -21.03 -25.82 18.34
CA ASN A 386 -21.91 -25.56 19.48
C ASN A 386 -21.20 -25.01 20.74
N ASN A 387 -20.09 -24.29 20.56
CA ASN A 387 -19.42 -23.57 21.64
C ASN A 387 -19.76 -22.07 21.56
N SER A 388 -20.97 -21.72 22.00
CA SER A 388 -21.48 -20.34 21.96
C SER A 388 -20.63 -19.36 22.79
N ARG A 389 -20.10 -19.81 23.93
CA ARG A 389 -19.25 -18.99 24.81
C ARG A 389 -17.95 -18.57 24.13
N GLU A 390 -17.21 -19.51 23.56
CA GLU A 390 -15.96 -19.19 22.85
C GLU A 390 -16.23 -18.41 21.57
N SER A 391 -17.35 -18.68 20.89
CA SER A 391 -17.78 -17.87 19.74
C SER A 391 -17.97 -16.40 20.13
N MET A 392 -18.72 -16.13 21.21
CA MET A 392 -18.94 -14.76 21.71
C MET A 392 -17.62 -14.04 22.06
N ASN A 393 -16.70 -14.75 22.72
CA ASN A 393 -15.37 -14.24 23.09
C ASN A 393 -14.51 -13.85 21.89
N MET A 394 -14.73 -14.46 20.72
CA MET A 394 -14.00 -14.14 19.49
C MET A 394 -14.70 -13.06 18.65
N VAL A 395 -16.02 -13.13 18.51
CA VAL A 395 -16.77 -12.24 17.59
C VAL A 395 -16.92 -10.82 18.15
N THR A 396 -17.08 -10.68 19.47
CA THR A 396 -17.21 -9.35 20.10
C THR A 396 -15.98 -8.46 19.84
N PRO A 397 -14.73 -8.90 20.12
CA PRO A 397 -13.56 -8.11 19.76
C PRO A 397 -13.36 -7.97 18.25
N ALA A 398 -13.79 -8.96 17.44
CA ALA A 398 -13.75 -8.83 15.98
C ALA A 398 -14.60 -7.65 15.50
N MET A 399 -15.83 -7.53 15.99
CA MET A 399 -16.76 -6.43 15.69
C MET A 399 -16.19 -5.08 16.13
N GLN A 400 -15.68 -4.98 17.35
CA GLN A 400 -15.08 -3.74 17.87
C GLN A 400 -13.89 -3.28 17.01
N LEU A 401 -13.02 -4.22 16.64
CA LEU A 401 -11.87 -3.92 15.79
C LEU A 401 -12.31 -3.52 14.38
N ALA A 402 -13.28 -4.24 13.79
CA ALA A 402 -13.83 -3.92 12.47
C ALA A 402 -14.43 -2.51 12.42
N SER A 403 -15.13 -2.09 13.48
CA SER A 403 -15.65 -0.73 13.63
C SER A 403 -14.57 0.34 13.73
N LYS A 404 -13.39 0.01 14.27
CA LYS A 404 -12.26 0.94 14.34
C LYS A 404 -11.53 1.10 13.00
N ILE A 405 -11.53 0.08 12.15
CA ILE A 405 -10.92 0.09 10.80
C ILE A 405 -11.94 0.30 9.66
N PRO A 406 -13.10 0.87 10.00
CA PRO A 406 -14.39 0.72 9.31
C PRO A 406 -14.51 -0.40 8.25
N ASP A 407 -14.21 -1.66 8.59
CA ASP A 407 -14.40 -2.80 7.66
C ASP A 407 -15.85 -3.29 7.70
N VAL A 408 -16.69 -2.72 6.84
CA VAL A 408 -18.13 -2.99 6.79
C VAL A 408 -18.43 -4.45 6.46
N HIS A 409 -17.57 -5.13 5.70
CA HIS A 409 -17.77 -6.54 5.37
C HIS A 409 -17.60 -7.44 6.59
N VAL A 410 -16.58 -7.18 7.42
CA VAL A 410 -16.38 -7.92 8.67
C VAL A 410 -17.44 -7.56 9.69
N GLN A 411 -17.88 -6.30 9.77
CA GLN A 411 -19.00 -5.89 10.62
C GLN A 411 -20.30 -6.60 10.24
N LEU A 412 -20.61 -6.72 8.94
CA LEU A 412 -21.79 -7.44 8.47
C LEU A 412 -21.74 -8.93 8.89
N TRP A 413 -20.58 -9.57 8.75
CA TRP A 413 -20.40 -10.96 9.16
C TRP A 413 -20.50 -11.12 10.68
N ALA A 414 -19.82 -10.28 11.45
CA ALA A 414 -19.83 -10.34 12.91
C ALA A 414 -21.23 -10.09 13.48
N SER A 415 -21.98 -9.13 12.95
CA SER A 415 -23.36 -8.85 13.38
C SER A 415 -24.30 -10.03 13.15
N ALA A 416 -24.13 -10.77 12.05
CA ALA A 416 -24.91 -11.98 11.77
C ALA A 416 -24.68 -13.04 12.86
N ILE A 417 -23.41 -13.28 13.22
CA ILE A 417 -23.06 -14.26 14.25
C ILE A 417 -23.53 -13.79 15.64
N LEU A 418 -23.34 -12.52 15.99
CA LEU A 418 -23.78 -11.97 17.28
C LEU A 418 -25.28 -12.12 17.47
N LYS A 419 -26.08 -11.84 16.44
CA LYS A 419 -27.53 -12.06 16.45
C LYS A 419 -27.86 -13.51 16.80
N ASP A 420 -27.24 -14.48 16.13
CA ASP A 420 -27.46 -15.90 16.41
C ASP A 420 -27.04 -16.30 17.83
N LEU A 421 -25.94 -15.73 18.34
CA LEU A 421 -25.46 -15.97 19.70
C LEU A 421 -26.38 -15.38 20.77
N TYR A 422 -26.92 -14.18 20.57
CA TYR A 422 -27.87 -13.58 21.51
C TYR A 422 -29.19 -14.33 21.54
N ARG A 423 -29.65 -14.82 20.38
CA ARG A 423 -30.78 -15.74 20.30
C ARG A 423 -30.55 -17.01 21.12
N LEU A 424 -29.36 -17.61 21.01
CA LEU A 424 -28.99 -18.80 21.79
C LEU A 424 -28.84 -18.51 23.30
N ALA A 425 -28.58 -17.26 23.67
CA ALA A 425 -28.48 -16.81 25.06
C ALA A 425 -29.83 -16.31 25.62
N GLU A 426 -30.91 -16.38 24.84
CA GLU A 426 -32.25 -15.87 25.17
C GLU A 426 -32.25 -14.37 25.53
N ASP A 427 -31.35 -13.61 24.92
CA ASP A 427 -31.23 -12.16 25.12
C ASP A 427 -31.89 -11.39 23.96
N THR A 428 -33.20 -11.19 24.09
CA THR A 428 -34.03 -10.58 23.05
C THR A 428 -33.65 -9.12 22.75
N GLU A 429 -33.20 -8.35 23.74
CA GLU A 429 -32.82 -6.95 23.54
C GLU A 429 -31.57 -6.86 22.66
N ARG A 430 -30.50 -7.56 23.02
CA ARG A 430 -29.26 -7.57 22.24
C ARG A 430 -29.39 -8.28 20.89
N GLU A 431 -30.25 -9.30 20.80
CA GLU A 431 -30.61 -9.91 19.52
C GLU A 431 -31.22 -8.87 18.57
N ASN A 432 -32.19 -8.08 19.04
CA ASN A 432 -32.84 -7.05 18.23
C ASN A 432 -31.86 -5.95 17.81
N GLU A 433 -30.97 -5.50 18.70
CA GLU A 433 -29.92 -4.52 18.36
C GLU A 433 -28.95 -5.06 17.30
N ALA A 434 -28.50 -6.31 17.46
CA ALA A 434 -27.61 -6.96 16.49
C ALA A 434 -28.31 -7.15 15.13
N TYR A 435 -29.59 -7.48 15.13
CA TYR A 435 -30.39 -7.61 13.92
C TYR A 435 -30.55 -6.26 13.19
N GLN A 436 -30.91 -5.19 13.90
CA GLN A 436 -31.01 -3.84 13.32
C GLN A 436 -29.67 -3.40 12.73
N THR A 437 -28.59 -3.62 13.48
CA THR A 437 -27.22 -3.33 13.03
C THR A 437 -26.86 -4.10 11.76
N HIS A 438 -27.17 -5.40 11.71
CA HIS A 438 -26.96 -6.22 10.52
C HIS A 438 -27.75 -5.71 9.31
N CYS A 439 -29.02 -5.37 9.49
CA CYS A 439 -29.87 -4.80 8.45
C CYS A 439 -29.31 -3.49 7.91
N ASN A 440 -28.83 -2.60 8.78
CA ASN A 440 -28.24 -1.32 8.38
C ASN A 440 -26.99 -1.53 7.49
N PHE A 441 -26.06 -2.40 7.90
CA PHE A 441 -24.87 -2.70 7.09
C PHE A 441 -25.23 -3.37 5.76
N SER A 442 -26.18 -4.30 5.77
CA SER A 442 -26.66 -4.99 4.56
C SER A 442 -27.27 -4.00 3.57
N GLN A 443 -28.18 -3.13 4.03
CA GLN A 443 -28.81 -2.11 3.20
C GLN A 443 -27.79 -1.11 2.63
N ALA A 444 -26.84 -0.65 3.43
CA ALA A 444 -25.77 0.24 2.97
C ALA A 444 -24.93 -0.39 1.86
N LEU A 445 -24.50 -1.65 2.05
CA LEU A 445 -23.70 -2.38 1.06
C LEU A 445 -24.48 -2.67 -0.23
N LEU A 446 -25.77 -2.99 -0.12
CA LEU A 446 -26.66 -3.24 -1.27
C LEU A 446 -26.91 -1.95 -2.08
N LYS A 447 -27.17 -0.83 -1.40
CA LYS A 447 -27.34 0.48 -2.05
C LYS A 447 -26.09 0.86 -2.84
N ASP A 448 -24.92 0.73 -2.22
CA ASP A 448 -23.64 1.03 -2.88
C ASP A 448 -23.31 0.02 -3.99
N HIS A 449 -23.63 -1.26 -3.82
CA HIS A 449 -23.51 -2.28 -4.88
C HIS A 449 -24.36 -1.91 -6.10
N PHE A 450 -25.62 -1.55 -5.90
CA PHE A 450 -26.50 -1.13 -6.99
C PHE A 450 -25.96 0.13 -7.69
N ALA A 451 -25.57 1.15 -6.93
CA ALA A 451 -24.97 2.36 -7.50
C ALA A 451 -23.73 2.05 -8.34
N ALA A 452 -22.83 1.20 -7.83
CA ALA A 452 -21.62 0.82 -8.55
C ALA A 452 -21.91 0.02 -9.82
N SER A 453 -22.94 -0.84 -9.84
CA SER A 453 -23.34 -1.62 -11.02
C SER A 453 -23.91 -0.77 -12.16
N GLN A 454 -24.50 0.39 -11.83
CA GLN A 454 -25.08 1.31 -12.80
C GLN A 454 -24.05 2.29 -13.39
N MET A 455 -22.86 2.38 -12.79
CA MET A 455 -21.82 3.26 -13.28
C MET A 455 -21.24 2.73 -14.60
N PRO A 456 -21.01 3.59 -15.61
CA PRO A 456 -20.34 3.20 -16.85
C PRO A 456 -18.98 2.54 -16.62
N GLN A 457 -18.29 2.97 -15.56
CA GLN A 457 -16.98 2.44 -15.18
C GLN A 457 -17.04 0.97 -14.75
N HIS A 458 -18.22 0.42 -14.44
CA HIS A 458 -18.37 -0.99 -14.09
C HIS A 458 -17.87 -1.90 -15.22
N ALA A 459 -17.96 -1.46 -16.47
CA ALA A 459 -17.44 -2.17 -17.64
C ALA A 459 -15.93 -2.50 -17.55
N LEU A 460 -15.16 -1.80 -16.72
CA LEU A 460 -13.74 -2.10 -16.49
C LEU A 460 -13.48 -3.51 -16.01
N VAL A 461 -14.44 -4.17 -15.35
CA VAL A 461 -14.27 -5.56 -14.90
C VAL A 461 -14.07 -6.54 -16.06
N HIS A 462 -14.45 -6.16 -17.28
CA HIS A 462 -14.27 -6.97 -18.49
C HIS A 462 -12.99 -6.62 -19.26
N TRP A 463 -12.23 -5.61 -18.85
CA TRP A 463 -10.96 -5.25 -19.48
C TRP A 463 -9.83 -6.17 -19.00
N THR A 464 -9.37 -7.06 -19.87
CA THR A 464 -8.30 -8.03 -19.59
C THR A 464 -7.13 -7.96 -20.56
N THR A 465 -7.29 -7.24 -21.67
CA THR A 465 -6.29 -7.13 -22.73
C THR A 465 -6.29 -5.72 -23.34
N GLY A 466 -5.15 -5.32 -23.90
CA GLY A 466 -4.99 -4.02 -24.56
C GLY A 466 -4.99 -2.84 -23.58
N PRO A 467 -4.98 -1.60 -24.11
CA PRO A 467 -5.05 -0.39 -23.28
C PRO A 467 -6.40 -0.30 -22.54
N PRO A 468 -6.45 0.40 -21.39
CA PRO A 468 -7.71 0.61 -20.68
C PRO A 468 -8.77 1.26 -21.58
N PRO A 469 -10.05 0.84 -21.50
CA PRO A 469 -11.11 1.42 -22.33
C PRO A 469 -11.33 2.89 -21.95
N VAL A 470 -11.60 3.72 -22.96
CA VAL A 470 -11.99 5.12 -22.75
C VAL A 470 -13.41 5.15 -22.20
N LEU A 471 -13.55 5.68 -20.99
CA LEU A 471 -14.82 5.78 -20.28
C LEU A 471 -15.24 7.24 -20.12
N PRO A 472 -16.54 7.52 -19.92
CA PRO A 472 -17.01 8.87 -19.60
C PRO A 472 -16.23 9.44 -18.41
N GLU A 473 -15.89 10.72 -18.47
CA GLU A 473 -15.14 11.40 -17.42
C GLU A 473 -15.83 11.20 -16.06
N VAL A 474 -15.04 10.83 -15.06
CA VAL A 474 -15.51 10.77 -13.67
C VAL A 474 -15.66 12.23 -13.21
N PRO A 475 -16.86 12.69 -12.83
CA PRO A 475 -17.03 14.06 -12.36
C PRO A 475 -16.09 14.32 -11.17
N ALA A 476 -15.42 15.47 -11.17
CA ALA A 476 -14.53 15.86 -10.10
C ALA A 476 -15.31 15.94 -8.77
N PRO A 477 -14.73 15.50 -7.65
CA PRO A 477 -15.40 15.57 -6.36
C PRO A 477 -15.55 17.05 -5.97
N GLY A 478 -16.76 17.59 -6.08
CA GLY A 478 -17.05 18.99 -5.75
C GLY A 478 -18.10 19.70 -6.62
N THR A 479 -18.56 19.12 -7.72
CA THR A 479 -19.68 19.70 -8.50
C THR A 479 -21.01 19.08 -8.07
N HIS A 480 -21.46 19.43 -6.87
CA HIS A 480 -22.90 19.44 -6.64
C HIS A 480 -23.46 20.63 -7.43
N THR A 481 -23.97 20.36 -8.63
CA THR A 481 -24.87 21.30 -9.30
C THR A 481 -26.08 21.50 -8.41
N SER A 482 -26.41 22.78 -8.22
CA SER A 482 -27.51 23.32 -7.42
C SER A 482 -28.86 22.71 -7.73
#